data_AF-A0A2E7D4X9-F1
#
_entry.id   AF-A0A2E7D4X9-F1
#
_cell.length_a   1.000
_cell.length_b   1.000
_cell.length_c   1.000
_cell.angle_alpha   90.00
_cell.angle_beta   90.00
_cell.angle_gamma   90.00
#
_symmetry.space_group_name_H-M   'P 1'
#
loop_
_entity.id
_entity.type
_entity.pdbx_description
1 polymer ?
#
loop_
_entity_poly.entity_id
_entity_poly.type
_entity_poly.pdbx_seq_one_letter_code
_entity_poly.pdbx_strand_id
1 'polypeptide(L)'
;MLAGFNWSPRDFVRVFPWRERYVDKLTPIADADSRGDLQKLSPQLDHTQMLFLAKAPTYAGFQDAAANGRVVCVIHDAEGVKSHATFYGARPLVDYVKQRVSEWKWWK
;
A
#
# COMPACT_ATOMS: atom_id res chain seq x y z
N MET A 1 -9.11 13.54 -4.91
CA MET A 1 -9.63 12.44 -5.75
C MET A 1 -8.92 11.18 -5.29
N LEU A 2 -9.67 10.13 -4.92
CA LEU A 2 -9.12 8.86 -4.44
C LEU A 2 -9.15 7.83 -5.57
N ALA A 3 -8.16 6.95 -5.64
CA ALA A 3 -8.14 5.84 -6.60
C ALA A 3 -7.95 4.53 -5.83
N GLY A 4 -8.96 3.65 -5.86
CA GLY A 4 -8.91 2.30 -5.31
C GLY A 4 -9.10 1.28 -6.42
N PHE A 5 -8.21 0.28 -6.53
CA PHE A 5 -8.24 -0.73 -7.59
C PHE A 5 -7.55 -2.03 -7.16
N ASN A 6 -7.83 -3.10 -7.90
CA ASN A 6 -7.92 -4.48 -7.45
C ASN A 6 -7.04 -5.49 -8.25
N TRP A 7 -6.76 -6.65 -7.62
CA TRP A 7 -6.11 -7.92 -8.00
C TRP A 7 -4.57 -8.03 -8.01
N SER A 8 -4.14 -9.01 -7.22
CA SER A 8 -2.82 -9.66 -7.07
C SER A 8 -1.74 -8.78 -6.44
N PRO A 9 -0.92 -9.30 -5.48
CA PRO A 9 0.23 -8.61 -4.91
C PRO A 9 1.36 -8.57 -5.93
N ARG A 10 1.09 -7.89 -7.04
CA ARG A 10 2.06 -7.54 -8.05
C ARG A 10 2.33 -6.08 -7.86
N ASP A 11 3.59 -5.74 -8.00
CA ASP A 11 4.01 -4.36 -8.12
C ASP A 11 3.10 -3.63 -9.13
N PHE A 12 2.32 -2.71 -8.57
CA PHE A 12 1.17 -2.13 -9.24
C PHE A 12 1.56 -1.16 -10.36
N VAL A 13 2.74 -0.55 -10.26
CA VAL A 13 3.32 0.25 -11.33
C VAL A 13 3.86 -0.66 -12.43
N ARG A 14 4.43 -1.82 -12.10
CA ARG A 14 4.84 -2.80 -13.13
C ARG A 14 3.67 -3.34 -13.95
N VAL A 15 2.51 -3.59 -13.32
CA VAL A 15 1.30 -4.06 -14.04
C VAL A 15 0.61 -2.92 -14.81
N PHE A 16 0.65 -1.70 -14.28
CA PHE A 16 0.00 -0.54 -14.89
C PHE A 16 0.98 0.64 -15.03
N PRO A 17 1.87 0.64 -16.04
CA PRO A 17 2.94 1.65 -16.17
C PRO A 17 2.42 3.09 -16.25
N TRP A 18 1.22 3.29 -16.81
CA TRP A 18 0.56 4.60 -16.86
C TRP A 18 0.26 5.18 -15.46
N ARG A 19 0.37 4.40 -14.38
CA ARG A 19 0.16 4.87 -13.00
C ARG A 19 1.33 5.65 -12.45
N GLU A 20 2.54 5.46 -12.98
CA GLU A 20 3.73 6.19 -12.52
C GLU A 20 3.49 7.71 -12.53
N ARG A 21 2.77 8.22 -13.53
CA ARG A 21 2.44 9.66 -13.65
C ARG A 21 1.52 10.23 -12.55
N TYR A 22 0.91 9.36 -11.75
CA TYR A 22 -0.02 9.70 -10.66
C TYR A 22 0.50 9.30 -9.28
N VAL A 23 1.63 8.61 -9.20
CA VAL A 23 2.37 8.44 -7.94
C VAL A 23 2.62 9.85 -7.40
N ASP A 24 2.24 10.11 -6.14
CA ASP A 24 2.23 11.43 -5.47
C ASP A 24 1.05 12.38 -5.75
N LYS A 25 0.29 12.18 -6.84
CA LYS A 25 -0.86 13.04 -7.19
C LYS A 25 -2.18 12.49 -6.68
N LEU A 26 -2.27 11.18 -6.56
CA LEU A 26 -3.42 10.47 -6.03
C LEU A 26 -2.97 9.58 -4.88
N THR A 27 -3.76 9.59 -3.81
CA THR A 27 -3.52 8.70 -2.67
C THR A 27 -3.68 7.25 -3.11
N PRO A 28 -2.66 6.40 -2.95
CA PRO A 28 -2.78 4.99 -3.26
C PRO A 28 -3.66 4.32 -2.20
N ILE A 29 -4.67 3.58 -2.64
CA ILE A 29 -5.47 2.71 -1.79
C ILE A 29 -5.27 1.27 -2.29
N ALA A 30 -4.80 0.40 -1.41
CA ALA A 30 -4.76 -1.03 -1.66
C ALA A 30 -6.09 -1.64 -1.26
N ASP A 31 -6.70 -2.37 -2.19
CA ASP A 31 -7.95 -3.09 -1.97
C ASP A 31 -7.87 -4.43 -2.71
N ALA A 32 -8.52 -5.44 -2.16
CA ALA A 32 -8.50 -6.77 -2.70
C ALA A 32 -9.74 -7.14 -3.51
N ASP A 33 -10.77 -6.27 -3.56
CA ASP A 33 -12.13 -6.53 -4.10
C ASP A 33 -12.52 -7.99 -3.84
N SER A 34 -12.41 -8.37 -2.57
CA SER A 34 -12.56 -9.76 -2.17
C SER A 34 -13.96 -10.22 -2.54
N ARG A 35 -14.05 -11.07 -3.57
CA ARG A 35 -15.29 -11.75 -3.97
C ARG A 35 -15.14 -13.22 -3.65
N GLY A 36 -15.60 -13.61 -2.46
CA GLY A 36 -15.63 -15.02 -2.04
C GLY A 36 -14.80 -15.30 -0.80
N ASP A 37 -14.28 -16.53 -0.73
CA ASP A 37 -13.63 -17.10 0.45
C ASP A 37 -12.25 -16.46 0.74
N LEU A 38 -12.18 -15.72 1.85
CA LEU A 38 -10.98 -15.02 2.28
C LEU A 38 -9.80 -15.95 2.56
N GLN A 39 -10.02 -17.21 2.98
CA GLN A 39 -8.90 -18.13 3.22
C GLN A 39 -8.19 -18.50 1.92
N LYS A 40 -8.94 -18.61 0.81
CA LYS A 40 -8.38 -18.87 -0.53
C LYS A 40 -7.65 -17.64 -1.09
N LEU A 41 -8.04 -16.45 -0.63
CA LEU A 41 -7.42 -15.18 -1.03
C LEU A 41 -6.25 -14.78 -0.10
N SER A 42 -6.14 -15.33 1.11
CA SER A 42 -5.13 -14.97 2.13
C SER A 42 -3.71 -14.90 1.59
N PRO A 43 -3.19 -15.90 0.83
CA PRO A 43 -1.83 -15.81 0.32
C PRO A 43 -1.60 -14.60 -0.59
N GLN A 44 -2.65 -14.01 -1.15
CA GLN A 44 -2.57 -12.81 -2.00
C GLN A 44 -2.73 -11.52 -1.17
N LEU A 45 -3.47 -11.58 -0.08
CA LEU A 45 -3.72 -10.46 0.85
C LEU A 45 -2.52 -10.19 1.74
N ASP A 46 -1.78 -11.24 2.14
CA ASP A 46 -0.73 -11.15 3.15
C ASP A 46 0.51 -10.35 2.66
N HIS A 47 0.70 -10.25 1.34
CA HIS A 47 1.84 -9.55 0.73
C HIS A 47 1.61 -8.05 0.48
N THR A 48 0.38 -7.56 0.56
CA THR A 48 0.08 -6.14 0.30
C THR A 48 -0.48 -5.46 1.54
N GLN A 49 0.16 -4.36 1.93
CA GLN A 49 -0.21 -3.60 3.12
C GLN A 49 -0.47 -2.14 2.77
N MET A 50 -1.52 -1.56 3.35
CA MET A 50 -1.79 -0.13 3.27
C MET A 50 -1.54 0.49 4.64
N LEU A 51 -0.60 1.43 4.67
CA LEU A 51 -0.19 2.14 5.87
C LEU A 51 -0.65 3.58 5.75
N PHE A 52 -1.15 4.15 6.85
CA PHE A 52 -1.56 5.54 6.87
C PHE A 52 -1.00 6.26 8.10
N LEU A 53 -0.56 7.50 7.92
CA LEU A 53 -0.04 8.32 9.02
C LEU A 53 -1.16 9.24 9.53
N ALA A 54 -1.80 8.81 10.61
CA ALA A 54 -2.90 9.54 11.25
C ALA A 54 -2.54 10.02 12.65
N LYS A 55 -3.24 11.05 13.14
CA LYS A 55 -3.14 11.53 14.52
C LYS A 55 -3.75 10.56 15.53
N ALA A 56 -4.68 9.71 15.08
CA ALA A 56 -5.34 8.70 15.88
C ALA A 56 -5.71 7.48 14.99
N PRO A 57 -5.72 6.25 15.53
CA PRO A 57 -6.08 5.04 14.80
C PRO A 57 -7.61 4.87 14.71
N THR A 58 -8.28 5.87 14.13
CA THR A 58 -9.74 5.90 13.97
C THR A 58 -10.11 5.98 12.50
N TYR A 59 -11.37 5.66 12.18
CA TYR A 59 -11.89 5.82 10.81
C TYR A 59 -11.73 7.27 10.30
N ALA A 60 -12.01 8.27 11.15
CA ALA A 60 -11.79 9.67 10.82
C ALA A 60 -10.30 9.99 10.60
N GLY A 61 -9.41 9.39 11.38
CA GLY A 61 -7.96 9.52 11.18
C GLY A 61 -7.49 8.93 9.85
N PHE A 62 -8.08 7.80 9.43
CA PHE A 62 -7.84 7.23 8.11
C PHE A 62 -8.35 8.14 6.99
N GLN A 63 -9.59 8.64 7.08
CA GLN A 63 -10.16 9.54 6.07
C GLN A 63 -9.29 10.81 5.91
N ASP A 64 -8.86 11.40 7.02
CA ASP A 64 -7.96 12.55 7.07
C ASP A 64 -6.60 12.22 6.42
N ALA A 65 -6.01 11.06 6.75
CA ALA A 65 -4.76 10.64 6.12
C ALA A 65 -4.91 10.42 4.61
N ALA A 66 -5.98 9.75 4.18
CA ALA A 66 -6.25 9.45 2.78
C ALA A 66 -6.53 10.72 1.95
N ALA A 67 -7.30 11.66 2.48
CA ALA A 67 -7.59 12.93 1.81
C ALA A 67 -6.33 13.80 1.63
N ASN A 68 -5.34 13.65 2.51
CA ASN A 68 -4.12 14.45 2.53
C ASN A 68 -2.88 13.69 2.01
N GLY A 69 -3.05 12.60 1.26
CA GLY A 69 -1.93 11.87 0.64
C GLY A 69 -0.99 11.20 1.65
N ARG A 70 -1.43 10.98 2.88
CA ARG A 70 -0.67 10.36 3.97
C ARG A 70 -0.84 8.83 4.01
N VAL A 71 -0.79 8.19 2.86
CA VAL A 71 -0.92 6.74 2.70
C VAL A 71 0.25 6.18 1.90
N VAL A 72 0.77 5.03 2.34
CA VAL A 72 1.77 4.23 1.63
C VAL A 72 1.22 2.84 1.41
N CYS A 73 1.22 2.37 0.16
CA CYS A 73 1.04 0.97 -0.16
C CYS A 73 2.40 0.28 -0.19
N VAL A 74 2.51 -0.86 0.48
CA VAL A 74 3.72 -1.68 0.56
C VAL A 74 3.39 -3.05 0.01
N ILE A 75 4.21 -3.53 -0.93
CA ILE A 75 4.05 -4.86 -1.53
C ILE A 75 5.33 -5.64 -1.26
N HIS A 76 5.22 -6.71 -0.48
CA HIS A 76 6.31 -7.57 -0.06
C HIS A 76 6.49 -8.76 -0.99
N ASP A 77 7.75 -9.13 -1.20
CA ASP A 77 8.21 -10.28 -1.99
C ASP A 77 7.48 -10.43 -3.34
N ALA A 78 7.12 -9.29 -3.94
CA ALA A 78 6.52 -9.27 -5.26
C ALA A 78 7.49 -9.92 -6.24
N GLU A 79 6.99 -10.90 -7.01
CA GLU A 79 7.77 -11.63 -8.01
C GLU A 79 8.59 -10.67 -8.88
N GLY A 80 9.90 -10.88 -8.98
CA GLY A 80 10.83 -10.03 -9.75
C GLY A 80 11.34 -8.77 -9.03
N VAL A 81 11.01 -8.55 -7.76
CA VAL A 81 11.56 -7.44 -6.95
C VAL A 81 12.71 -7.94 -6.08
N LYS A 82 13.92 -7.43 -6.33
CA LYS A 82 15.13 -7.79 -5.55
C LYS A 82 15.16 -7.18 -4.14
N SER A 83 14.43 -6.08 -3.93
CA SER A 83 14.44 -5.33 -2.66
C SER A 83 13.54 -5.91 -1.58
N HIS A 84 12.90 -7.06 -1.80
CA HIS A 84 11.93 -7.72 -0.89
C HIS A 84 10.68 -6.91 -0.55
N ALA A 85 10.64 -5.62 -0.87
CA ALA A 85 9.48 -4.76 -0.76
C ALA A 85 9.51 -3.64 -1.81
N THR A 86 8.32 -3.23 -2.24
CA THR A 86 8.07 -2.06 -3.10
C THR A 86 7.13 -1.10 -2.37
N PHE A 87 7.37 0.20 -2.50
CA PHE A 87 6.64 1.24 -1.77
C PHE A 87 6.03 2.25 -2.72
N TYR A 88 4.73 2.54 -2.54
CA TYR A 88 3.96 3.50 -3.33
C TYR A 88 3.33 4.54 -2.43
N GLY A 89 3.65 5.81 -2.67
CA GLY A 89 3.11 6.94 -1.90
C GLY A 89 3.92 8.21 -2.17
N ALA A 90 3.57 9.30 -1.49
CA ALA A 90 4.36 10.52 -1.55
C ALA A 90 5.78 10.28 -1.03
N ARG A 91 6.79 10.82 -1.74
CA ARG A 91 8.21 10.55 -1.44
C ARG A 91 8.60 10.76 0.04
N PRO A 92 8.23 11.88 0.69
CA PRO A 92 8.59 12.10 2.09
C PRO A 92 8.01 11.05 3.04
N LEU A 93 6.82 10.52 2.71
CA LEU A 93 6.15 9.52 3.51
C LEU A 93 6.74 8.13 3.30
N VAL A 94 7.10 7.79 2.06
CA VAL A 94 7.83 6.55 1.75
C VAL A 94 9.16 6.52 2.50
N ASP A 95 9.90 7.62 2.51
CA ASP A 95 11.17 7.71 3.22
C ASP A 95 10.97 7.59 4.75
N TYR A 96 9.92 8.21 5.29
CA TYR A 96 9.53 8.07 6.70
C TYR A 96 9.20 6.63 7.10
N VAL A 97 8.44 5.92 6.25
CA VAL A 97 8.07 4.51 6.46
C VAL A 97 9.31 3.62 6.40
N LYS A 98 10.18 3.80 5.40
CA LYS A 98 11.40 2.98 5.22
C LYS A 98 12.32 3.00 6.44
N GLN A 99 12.40 4.13 7.15
CA GLN A 99 13.22 4.25 8.36
C GLN A 99 12.67 3.45 9.57
N ARG A 100 11.37 3.12 9.57
CA ARG A 100 10.65 2.48 10.69
C ARG A 100 10.23 1.04 10.40
N VAL A 101 10.52 0.58 9.19
CA VAL A 101 10.32 -0.80 8.72
C VAL A 101 10.74 -1.83 9.77
N SER A 102 11.92 -1.67 10.36
CA SER A 102 12.47 -2.61 11.35
C SER A 102 11.73 -2.65 12.70
N GLU A 103 10.90 -1.65 13.00
CA GLU A 103 10.18 -1.54 14.28
C GLU A 103 8.88 -2.36 14.27
N TRP A 104 8.41 -2.80 13.11
CA TRP A 104 7.09 -3.41 12.98
C TRP A 104 7.18 -4.92 13.19
N LYS A 105 6.72 -5.34 14.37
CA LYS A 105 6.82 -6.73 14.86
C LYS A 105 5.93 -7.74 14.13
N TRP A 106 4.95 -7.27 13.37
CA TRP A 106 3.97 -8.08 12.62
C TRP A 106 4.45 -8.43 11.21
N TRP A 107 5.72 -8.16 10.91
CA TRP A 107 6.41 -8.44 9.64
C TRP A 107 7.29 -9.70 9.70
N LYS A 108 6.93 -10.65 10.56
CA LYS A 108 7.58 -11.95 10.68
C LYS A 108 6.66 -13.07 10.23
#